data_AF-A0A7S4BE33-F1
#
_entry.id   AF-A0A7S4BE33-F1
#
_cell.length_a   1.000
_cell.length_b   1.000
_cell.length_c   1.000
_cell.angle_alpha   90.00
_cell.angle_beta   90.00
_cell.angle_gamma   90.00
#
_symmetry.space_group_name_H-M   'P 1'
#
loop_
_entity.id
_entity.type
_entity.pdbx_description
1 polymer ?
#
loop_
_entity_poly.entity_id
_entity_poly.type
_entity_poly.pdbx_seq_one_letter_code
_entity_poly.pdbx_strand_id
1 'polypeptide(L)'
;TMDAHSLEQGLHLHEYVSQRQHELQEKRQQEWSAAGPRSVSPFVPCALSRMGILLHAARIMQDDVVWDLGCGDGRVLHAAAAQYGCKCVGLDVDADCIADARERSQEQGLDSLCTFACCDLLALAPGAIRSGQLGEAAPLGDRDMEFAPPSVLLIFLTGHGLSRFAATLHSEWREGPPLRLLTCVEALDDCYDFEEAGGLFAEDALHWPISRLHAAHGVYVVPPHGVSVAEWEEGARASEPRSVLSRYAADESKAVALKQLLTSEEVASIIELGEEMMAVQVDRWVRDGAHAADNSRANAVRTRAGSRDR
;
A
#
# COMPACT_ATOMS: atom_id res chain seq x y z
N THR A 1 -8.16 16.27 10.78
CA THR A 1 -9.01 15.33 11.54
C THR A 1 -8.79 13.95 10.97
N MET A 2 -8.25 13.01 11.75
CA MET A 2 -8.13 11.61 11.32
C MET A 2 -9.51 11.10 10.92
N ASP A 3 -9.63 10.46 9.76
CA ASP A 3 -10.89 9.85 9.36
C ASP A 3 -11.21 8.66 10.29
N ALA A 4 -12.50 8.30 10.37
CA ALA A 4 -12.98 7.26 11.27
C ALA A 4 -12.35 5.87 10.99
N HIS A 5 -11.89 5.63 9.76
CA HIS A 5 -11.26 4.37 9.36
C HIS A 5 -9.80 4.29 9.83
N SER A 6 -9.07 5.41 9.76
CA SER A 6 -7.74 5.58 10.38
C SER A 6 -7.80 5.40 11.90
N LEU A 7 -8.90 5.82 12.54
CA LEU A 7 -9.13 5.61 13.98
C LEU A 7 -9.40 4.13 14.31
N GLU A 8 -10.26 3.47 13.53
CA GLU A 8 -10.60 2.05 13.67
C GLU A 8 -9.39 1.13 13.45
N GLN A 9 -8.54 1.46 12.48
CA GLN A 9 -7.31 0.69 12.21
C GLN A 9 -6.24 0.96 13.26
N GLY A 10 -6.09 2.20 13.73
CA GLY A 10 -5.28 2.52 14.90
C GLY A 10 -5.73 1.74 16.13
N LEU A 11 -7.04 1.53 16.31
CA LEU A 11 -7.62 0.70 17.38
C LEU A 11 -7.31 -0.79 17.19
N HIS A 12 -7.41 -1.34 15.97
CA HIS A 12 -7.03 -2.74 15.72
C HIS A 12 -5.53 -2.99 15.91
N LEU A 13 -4.67 -2.07 15.49
CA LEU A 13 -3.23 -2.14 15.73
C LEU A 13 -2.95 -2.02 17.23
N HIS A 14 -3.57 -1.05 17.90
CA HIS A 14 -3.46 -0.88 19.35
C HIS A 14 -3.95 -2.13 20.11
N GLU A 15 -5.04 -2.75 19.67
CA GLU A 15 -5.59 -3.96 20.25
C GLU A 15 -4.67 -5.16 20.00
N TYR A 16 -4.18 -5.36 18.77
CA TYR A 16 -3.18 -6.39 18.45
C TYR A 16 -1.91 -6.24 19.30
N VAL A 17 -1.38 -5.02 19.39
CA VAL A 17 -0.19 -4.68 20.19
C VAL A 17 -0.46 -4.88 21.68
N SER A 18 -1.59 -4.41 22.20
CA SER A 18 -1.94 -4.49 23.62
C SER A 18 -2.20 -5.93 24.06
N GLN A 19 -2.87 -6.74 23.23
CA GLN A 19 -3.12 -8.15 23.50
C GLN A 19 -1.82 -8.97 23.56
N ARG A 20 -0.80 -8.58 22.80
CA ARG A 20 0.49 -9.28 22.75
C ARG A 20 1.61 -8.59 23.53
N GLN A 21 1.36 -7.42 24.13
CA GLN A 21 2.38 -6.59 24.77
C GLN A 21 3.10 -7.34 25.90
N HIS A 22 2.34 -8.08 26.71
CA HIS A 22 2.89 -8.90 27.79
C HIS A 22 3.76 -10.05 27.24
N GLU A 23 3.29 -10.76 26.22
CA GLU A 23 4.04 -11.85 25.58
C GLU A 23 5.32 -11.35 24.91
N LEU A 24 5.25 -10.20 24.22
CA LEU A 24 6.39 -9.56 23.55
C LEU A 24 7.42 -9.08 24.58
N GLN A 25 6.98 -8.57 25.73
CA GLN A 25 7.86 -8.17 26.84
C GLN A 25 8.51 -9.37 27.52
N GLU A 26 7.76 -10.41 27.85
CA GLU A 26 8.29 -11.64 28.46
C GLU A 26 9.31 -12.34 27.56
N LYS A 27 9.10 -12.27 26.24
CA LYS A 27 9.96 -12.94 25.25
C LYS A 27 11.01 -12.00 24.63
N ARG A 28 11.11 -10.72 25.04
CA ARG A 28 12.05 -9.72 24.49
C ARG A 28 13.51 -10.19 24.47
N GLN A 29 13.92 -11.03 25.42
CA GLN A 29 15.31 -11.52 25.49
C GLN A 29 15.54 -12.76 24.62
N GLN A 30 14.49 -13.33 24.04
CA GLN A 30 14.61 -14.53 23.20
C GLN A 30 14.94 -14.15 21.77
N GLU A 31 15.93 -14.83 21.18
CA GLU A 31 16.42 -14.52 19.83
C GLU A 31 15.34 -14.62 18.73
N TRP A 32 14.34 -15.48 18.93
CA TRP A 32 13.23 -15.75 17.99
C TRP A 32 12.00 -14.86 18.22
N SER A 33 12.01 -13.99 19.24
CA SER A 33 10.87 -13.13 19.52
C SER A 33 10.77 -12.01 18.49
N ALA A 34 9.54 -11.64 18.10
CA ALA A 34 9.28 -10.45 17.28
C ALA A 34 9.66 -9.13 17.99
N ALA A 35 9.94 -9.18 19.30
CA ALA A 35 10.56 -8.12 20.09
C ALA A 35 11.95 -8.51 20.64
N GLY A 36 12.54 -9.57 20.08
CA GLY A 36 13.85 -10.11 20.42
C GLY A 36 15.01 -9.19 20.04
N PRO A 37 16.23 -9.40 20.57
CA PRO A 37 17.40 -8.58 20.24
C PRO A 37 17.84 -8.68 18.77
N ARG A 38 17.35 -9.70 18.04
CA ARG A 38 17.54 -9.85 16.60
C ARG A 38 16.35 -9.38 15.76
N SER A 39 15.23 -9.04 16.39
CA SER A 39 14.08 -8.52 15.65
C SER A 39 14.37 -7.10 15.17
N VAL A 40 14.17 -6.89 13.88
CA VAL A 40 14.19 -5.55 13.28
C VAL A 40 12.78 -5.04 13.01
N SER A 41 11.79 -5.94 12.90
CA SER A 41 10.38 -5.62 12.74
C SER A 41 9.49 -6.82 13.09
N PRO A 42 8.39 -6.65 13.84
CA PRO A 42 7.34 -7.64 13.98
C PRO A 42 6.47 -7.69 12.71
N PHE A 43 5.92 -8.86 12.35
CA PHE A 43 4.98 -8.94 11.25
C PHE A 43 3.66 -8.23 11.60
N VAL A 44 3.44 -7.08 10.96
CA VAL A 44 2.19 -6.32 10.97
C VAL A 44 1.87 -5.99 9.51
N PRO A 45 0.78 -6.53 8.95
CA PRO A 45 0.47 -6.29 7.55
C PRO A 45 0.16 -4.81 7.31
N CYS A 46 0.70 -4.24 6.22
CA CYS A 46 0.42 -2.86 5.84
C CYS A 46 -1.09 -2.63 5.69
N ALA A 47 -1.60 -1.60 6.36
CA ALA A 47 -3.01 -1.22 6.27
C ALA A 47 -3.36 -0.73 4.87
N LEU A 48 -4.51 -1.16 4.34
CA LEU A 48 -4.95 -0.80 2.98
C LEU A 48 -5.05 0.73 2.78
N SER A 49 -5.49 1.45 3.81
CA SER A 49 -5.58 2.93 3.81
C SER A 49 -4.21 3.59 3.60
N ARG A 50 -3.15 2.97 4.11
CA ARG A 50 -1.78 3.48 4.06
C ARG A 50 -1.05 3.04 2.80
N MET A 51 -1.39 1.88 2.26
CA MET A 51 -0.82 1.37 1.01
C MET A 51 -0.98 2.36 -0.13
N GLY A 52 -2.15 2.98 -0.32
CA GLY A 52 -2.34 4.00 -1.37
C GLY A 52 -1.42 5.22 -1.19
N ILE A 53 -1.24 5.67 0.05
CA ILE A 53 -0.37 6.81 0.39
C ILE A 53 1.10 6.44 0.17
N LEU A 54 1.51 5.23 0.57
CA LEU A 54 2.85 4.70 0.37
C LEU A 54 3.20 4.62 -1.12
N LEU A 55 2.32 4.01 -1.93
CA LEU A 55 2.53 3.86 -3.37
C LEU A 55 2.55 5.22 -4.08
N HIS A 56 1.68 6.16 -3.65
CA HIS A 56 1.69 7.52 -4.15
C HIS A 56 3.00 8.26 -3.81
N ALA A 57 3.44 8.17 -2.55
CA ALA A 57 4.68 8.76 -2.07
C ALA A 57 5.91 8.16 -2.79
N ALA A 58 5.84 6.89 -3.19
CA ALA A 58 6.91 6.20 -3.90
C ALA A 58 7.10 6.69 -5.35
N ARG A 59 6.08 7.35 -5.93
CA ARG A 59 6.08 7.82 -7.32
C ARG A 59 6.44 6.71 -8.33
N ILE A 60 5.89 5.52 -8.11
CA ILE A 60 6.20 4.32 -8.91
C ILE A 60 5.83 4.56 -10.37
N MET A 61 6.72 4.14 -11.27
CA MET A 61 6.58 4.14 -12.72
C MET A 61 6.64 2.70 -13.26
N GLN A 62 6.21 2.47 -14.49
CA GLN A 62 6.18 1.13 -15.08
C GLN A 62 7.58 0.50 -15.23
N ASP A 63 8.61 1.31 -15.45
CA ASP A 63 10.00 0.88 -15.59
C ASP A 63 10.70 0.68 -14.23
N ASP A 64 10.00 0.91 -13.12
CA ASP A 64 10.56 0.69 -11.80
C ASP A 64 10.76 -0.78 -11.45
N VAL A 65 11.80 -0.99 -10.64
CA VAL A 65 12.04 -2.23 -9.91
C VAL A 65 11.82 -1.92 -8.43
N VAL A 66 10.71 -2.39 -7.90
CA VAL A 66 10.27 -2.16 -6.52
C VAL A 66 10.68 -3.34 -5.66
N TRP A 67 11.55 -3.09 -4.68
CA TRP A 67 11.89 -4.07 -3.67
C TRP A 67 11.10 -3.81 -2.40
N ASP A 68 10.62 -4.87 -1.75
CA ASP A 68 10.02 -4.81 -0.41
C ASP A 68 10.79 -5.75 0.54
N LEU A 69 11.44 -5.16 1.54
CA LEU A 69 12.26 -5.87 2.52
C LEU A 69 11.43 -6.17 3.77
N GLY A 70 11.05 -7.43 3.93
CA GLY A 70 10.01 -7.87 4.86
C GLY A 70 8.63 -7.85 4.21
N CYS A 71 8.50 -8.45 3.02
CA CYS A 71 7.30 -8.32 2.18
C CYS A 71 6.05 -9.04 2.72
N GLY A 72 6.22 -9.96 3.67
CA GLY A 72 5.12 -10.74 4.22
C GLY A 72 4.30 -11.45 3.15
N ASP A 73 2.99 -11.22 3.14
CA ASP A 73 2.06 -11.78 2.15
C ASP A 73 2.10 -11.11 0.75
N GLY A 74 3.08 -10.22 0.53
CA GLY A 74 3.35 -9.57 -0.75
C GLY A 74 2.32 -8.51 -1.16
N ARG A 75 1.34 -8.16 -0.32
CA ARG A 75 0.20 -7.30 -0.70
C ARG A 75 0.60 -5.94 -1.29
N VAL A 76 1.68 -5.34 -0.80
CA VAL A 76 2.16 -4.03 -1.28
C VAL A 76 2.73 -4.16 -2.68
N LEU A 77 3.52 -5.22 -2.93
CA LEU A 77 4.07 -5.53 -4.24
C LEU A 77 2.99 -5.95 -5.24
N HIS A 78 1.99 -6.74 -4.82
CA HIS A 78 0.85 -7.08 -5.67
C HIS A 78 0.09 -5.83 -6.11
N ALA A 79 -0.17 -4.89 -5.18
CA ALA A 79 -0.80 -3.63 -5.51
C ALA A 79 0.07 -2.79 -6.46
N ALA A 80 1.37 -2.68 -6.20
CA ALA A 80 2.30 -1.95 -7.06
C ALA A 80 2.37 -2.53 -8.49
N ALA A 81 2.50 -3.85 -8.61
CA ALA A 81 2.56 -4.54 -9.89
C ALA A 81 1.24 -4.41 -10.67
N ALA A 82 0.10 -4.62 -10.02
CA ALA A 82 -1.21 -4.47 -10.65
C ALA A 82 -1.46 -3.04 -11.12
N GLN A 83 -1.16 -2.05 -10.27
CA GLN A 83 -1.49 -0.65 -10.51
C GLN A 83 -0.54 0.04 -11.49
N TYR A 84 0.76 -0.28 -11.46
CA TYR A 84 1.78 0.43 -12.24
C TYR A 84 2.41 -0.44 -13.33
N GLY A 85 2.23 -1.77 -13.28
CA GLY A 85 2.90 -2.70 -14.20
C GLY A 85 4.42 -2.75 -14.02
N CYS A 86 4.90 -2.36 -12.83
CA CYS A 86 6.32 -2.37 -12.46
C CYS A 86 6.79 -3.78 -12.09
N LYS A 87 8.11 -3.99 -12.11
CA LYS A 87 8.71 -5.24 -11.61
C LYS A 87 8.86 -5.15 -10.10
N CYS A 88 8.60 -6.25 -9.40
CA CYS A 88 8.59 -6.32 -7.96
C CYS A 88 9.46 -7.47 -7.45
N VAL A 89 10.23 -7.24 -6.38
CA VAL A 89 11.02 -8.25 -5.68
C VAL A 89 10.68 -8.20 -4.19
N GLY A 90 10.08 -9.27 -3.67
CA GLY A 90 9.74 -9.39 -2.25
C GLY A 90 10.72 -10.31 -1.53
N LEU A 91 11.31 -9.80 -0.45
CA LEU A 91 12.21 -10.57 0.41
C LEU A 91 11.58 -10.71 1.79
N ASP A 92 11.55 -11.92 2.33
CA ASP A 92 11.09 -12.17 3.70
C ASP A 92 11.88 -13.34 4.31
N VAL A 93 12.06 -13.33 5.62
CA VAL A 93 12.74 -14.42 6.34
C VAL A 93 11.80 -15.61 6.53
N ASP A 94 10.49 -15.38 6.54
CA ASP A 94 9.48 -16.42 6.72
C ASP A 94 9.14 -17.11 5.40
N ALA A 95 9.52 -18.38 5.27
CA ALA A 95 9.28 -19.18 4.08
C ALA A 95 7.79 -19.42 3.81
N ASP A 96 6.93 -19.44 4.84
CA ASP A 96 5.48 -19.61 4.68
C ASP A 96 4.88 -18.33 4.09
N CYS A 97 5.33 -17.14 4.55
CA CYS A 97 4.95 -15.86 3.94
C CYS A 97 5.34 -15.79 2.45
N ILE A 98 6.53 -16.28 2.10
CA ILE A 98 6.99 -16.34 0.70
C ILE A 98 6.14 -17.30 -0.13
N ALA A 99 5.73 -18.44 0.43
CA ALA A 99 4.84 -19.39 -0.25
C ALA A 99 3.48 -18.74 -0.53
N ASP A 100 2.86 -18.11 0.47
CA ASP A 100 1.59 -17.40 0.36
C ASP A 100 1.66 -16.26 -0.67
N ALA A 101 2.75 -15.48 -0.67
CA ALA A 101 2.95 -14.39 -1.61
C ALA A 101 3.04 -14.91 -3.06
N ARG A 102 3.77 -16.00 -3.28
CA ARG A 102 3.89 -16.65 -4.61
C ARG A 102 2.54 -17.20 -5.09
N GLU A 103 1.78 -17.87 -4.22
CA GLU A 103 0.45 -18.40 -4.57
C GLU A 103 -0.49 -17.26 -4.99
N ARG A 104 -0.59 -16.20 -4.18
CA ARG A 104 -1.43 -15.03 -4.51
C ARG A 104 -1.01 -14.33 -5.79
N SER A 105 0.30 -14.26 -6.05
CA SER A 105 0.82 -13.70 -7.30
C SER A 105 0.34 -14.50 -8.51
N GLN A 106 0.32 -15.83 -8.42
CA GLN A 106 -0.19 -16.69 -9.49
C GLN A 106 -1.71 -16.54 -9.66
N GLU A 107 -2.46 -16.52 -8.56
CA GLU A 107 -3.92 -16.31 -8.58
C GLU A 107 -4.33 -14.98 -9.24
N GLN A 108 -3.51 -13.94 -9.08
CA GLN A 108 -3.74 -12.61 -9.65
C GLN A 108 -3.10 -12.42 -11.04
N GLY A 109 -2.36 -13.42 -11.55
CA GLY A 109 -1.65 -13.31 -12.84
C GLY A 109 -0.49 -12.30 -12.83
N LEU A 110 0.13 -12.09 -11.66
CA LEU A 110 1.23 -11.15 -11.43
C LEU A 110 2.60 -11.85 -11.34
N ASP A 111 2.65 -13.17 -11.49
CA ASP A 111 3.86 -14.01 -11.41
C ASP A 111 4.97 -13.61 -12.39
N SER A 112 4.61 -12.94 -13.50
CA SER A 112 5.58 -12.38 -14.45
C SER A 112 6.17 -11.03 -14.01
N LEU A 113 5.57 -10.36 -13.03
CA LEU A 113 5.99 -9.05 -12.49
C LEU A 113 6.59 -9.17 -11.10
N CYS A 114 6.09 -10.08 -10.26
CA CYS A 114 6.51 -10.26 -8.88
C CYS A 114 7.37 -11.51 -8.70
N THR A 115 8.57 -11.33 -8.17
CA THR A 115 9.44 -12.44 -7.73
C THR A 115 9.61 -12.37 -6.21
N PHE A 116 9.53 -13.51 -5.53
CA PHE A 116 9.67 -13.59 -4.07
C PHE A 116 10.78 -14.57 -3.70
N ALA A 117 11.59 -14.25 -2.69
CA ALA A 117 12.67 -15.11 -2.20
C ALA A 117 12.83 -15.04 -0.67
N CYS A 118 13.21 -16.16 -0.07
CA CYS A 118 13.52 -16.19 1.35
C CYS A 118 14.87 -15.52 1.60
N CYS A 119 14.94 -14.60 2.56
CA CYS A 119 16.13 -13.82 2.85
C CYS A 119 16.18 -13.35 4.30
N ASP A 120 17.29 -13.60 4.99
CA ASP A 120 17.62 -12.93 6.25
C ASP A 120 18.26 -11.56 5.95
N LEU A 121 17.48 -10.49 6.11
CA LEU A 121 17.94 -9.12 5.86
C LEU A 121 19.18 -8.74 6.69
N LEU A 122 19.35 -9.32 7.89
CA LEU A 122 20.50 -9.04 8.75
C LEU A 122 21.78 -9.74 8.29
N ALA A 123 21.66 -10.74 7.41
CA ALA A 123 22.77 -11.46 6.79
C ALA A 123 23.15 -10.90 5.41
N LEU A 124 22.46 -9.86 4.92
CA LEU A 124 22.80 -9.22 3.65
C LEU A 124 24.21 -8.61 3.71
N ALA A 125 25.05 -8.99 2.75
CA ALA A 125 26.35 -8.39 2.58
C ALA A 125 26.22 -6.93 2.10
N PRO A 126 27.17 -6.03 2.44
CA PRO A 126 27.21 -4.71 1.84
C PRO A 126 27.27 -4.78 0.32
N GLY A 127 26.33 -4.12 -0.36
CA GLY A 127 26.19 -4.16 -1.81
C GLY A 127 25.26 -5.22 -2.35
N ALA A 128 24.69 -6.08 -1.51
CA ALA A 128 23.74 -7.09 -1.95
C ALA A 128 22.52 -6.47 -2.64
N ILE A 129 21.99 -5.35 -2.13
CA ILE A 129 20.81 -4.70 -2.69
C ILE A 129 21.13 -4.07 -4.05
N ARG A 130 22.19 -3.25 -4.15
CA ARG A 130 22.56 -2.61 -5.43
C ARG A 130 23.14 -3.56 -6.48
N SER A 131 23.63 -4.74 -6.09
CA SER A 131 24.09 -5.78 -7.02
C SER A 131 22.98 -6.76 -7.41
N GLY A 132 21.91 -6.85 -6.63
CA GLY A 132 20.86 -7.83 -6.84
C GLY A 132 21.23 -9.26 -6.44
N GLN A 133 22.26 -9.43 -5.58
CA GLN A 133 22.78 -10.74 -5.19
C GLN A 133 22.61 -10.96 -3.69
N LEU A 134 21.76 -11.93 -3.30
CA LEU A 134 21.45 -12.18 -1.88
C LEU A 134 22.58 -12.95 -1.15
N GLY A 135 23.28 -13.83 -1.87
CA GLY A 135 24.40 -14.58 -1.31
C GLY A 135 24.02 -15.40 -0.07
N GLU A 136 24.78 -15.27 1.02
CA GLU A 136 24.55 -16.04 2.25
C GLU A 136 23.25 -15.70 2.98
N ALA A 137 22.63 -14.56 2.68
CA ALA A 137 21.36 -14.14 3.24
C ALA A 137 20.19 -15.03 2.79
N ALA A 138 20.33 -15.72 1.65
CA ALA A 138 19.32 -16.62 1.13
C ALA A 138 19.64 -18.10 1.49
N PRO A 139 18.60 -18.97 1.56
CA PRO A 139 18.78 -20.41 1.61
C PRO A 139 19.64 -20.92 0.46
N LEU A 140 20.35 -22.04 0.65
CA LEU A 140 21.28 -22.62 -0.35
C LEU A 140 20.70 -22.73 -1.77
N GLY A 141 19.41 -22.99 -1.92
CA GLY A 141 18.75 -23.10 -3.24
C GLY A 141 18.50 -21.76 -3.94
N ASP A 142 18.51 -20.65 -3.19
CA ASP A 142 18.12 -19.32 -3.66
C ASP A 142 19.32 -18.35 -3.74
N ARG A 143 20.53 -18.78 -3.34
CA ARG A 143 21.73 -17.91 -3.24
C ARG A 143 22.22 -17.36 -4.58
N ASP A 144 22.02 -18.14 -5.63
CA ASP A 144 22.45 -17.81 -6.99
C ASP A 144 21.36 -17.06 -7.77
N MET A 145 20.23 -16.71 -7.13
CA MET A 145 19.23 -15.85 -7.75
C MET A 145 19.81 -14.45 -7.97
N GLU A 146 19.65 -13.95 -9.19
CA GLU A 146 20.01 -12.58 -9.56
C GLU A 146 18.76 -11.74 -9.77
N PHE A 147 18.72 -10.60 -9.09
CA PHE A 147 17.63 -9.63 -9.17
C PHE A 147 18.12 -8.36 -9.86
N ALA A 148 17.22 -7.66 -10.56
CA ALA A 148 17.54 -6.31 -11.00
C ALA A 148 17.67 -5.39 -9.76
N PRO A 149 18.67 -4.49 -9.71
CA PRO A 149 18.79 -3.52 -8.63
C PRO A 149 17.52 -2.65 -8.51
N PRO A 150 17.09 -2.30 -7.28
CA PRO A 150 15.89 -1.51 -7.09
C PRO A 150 16.06 -0.06 -7.57
N SER A 151 14.97 0.51 -8.08
CA SER A 151 14.78 1.97 -8.19
C SER A 151 13.87 2.51 -7.07
N VAL A 152 13.14 1.62 -6.39
CA VAL A 152 12.32 1.86 -5.20
C VAL A 152 12.61 0.77 -4.18
N LEU A 153 12.91 1.15 -2.93
CA LEU A 153 13.07 0.23 -1.81
C LEU A 153 12.05 0.57 -0.73
N LEU A 154 11.14 -0.35 -0.46
CA LEU A 154 10.19 -0.31 0.64
C LEU A 154 10.77 -1.12 1.81
N ILE A 155 10.71 -0.56 3.01
CA ILE A 155 11.12 -1.26 4.22
C ILE A 155 10.34 -0.76 5.44
N PHE A 156 9.91 -1.68 6.30
CA PHE A 156 9.08 -1.37 7.48
C PHE A 156 9.82 -1.86 8.72
N LEU A 157 10.51 -0.97 9.42
CA LEU A 157 11.32 -1.30 10.60
C LEU A 157 10.78 -0.64 11.87
N THR A 158 11.07 -1.26 13.02
CA THR A 158 11.07 -0.58 14.32
C THR A 158 12.17 0.48 14.36
N GLY A 159 12.10 1.43 15.31
CA GLY A 159 13.20 2.39 15.53
C GLY A 159 14.54 1.70 15.82
N HIS A 160 14.52 0.62 16.60
CA HIS A 160 15.70 -0.22 16.81
C HIS A 160 16.22 -0.88 15.53
N GLY A 161 15.32 -1.46 14.73
CA GLY A 161 15.65 -2.09 13.46
C GLY A 161 16.29 -1.11 12.48
N LEU A 162 15.71 0.09 12.35
CA LEU A 162 16.26 1.13 11.49
C LEU A 162 17.64 1.58 11.97
N SER A 163 17.84 1.75 13.29
CA SER A 163 19.16 2.09 13.84
C SER A 163 20.24 1.05 13.48
N ARG A 164 19.89 -0.25 13.45
CA ARG A 164 20.82 -1.32 13.06
C ARG A 164 21.07 -1.37 11.56
N PHE A 165 20.04 -1.12 10.75
CA PHE A 165 20.11 -1.30 9.30
C PHE A 165 20.45 -0.02 8.52
N ALA A 166 20.38 1.15 9.16
CA ALA A 166 20.61 2.46 8.54
C ALA A 166 21.96 2.54 7.83
N ALA A 167 23.06 2.07 8.43
CA ALA A 167 24.36 2.14 7.77
C ALA A 167 24.39 1.38 6.44
N THR A 168 23.78 0.20 6.40
CA THR A 168 23.63 -0.61 5.17
C THR A 168 22.76 0.13 4.16
N LEU A 169 21.55 0.53 4.55
CA LEU A 169 20.62 1.26 3.68
C LEU A 169 21.23 2.54 3.10
N HIS A 170 21.97 3.30 3.91
CA HIS A 170 22.63 4.51 3.46
C HIS A 170 23.74 4.22 2.44
N SER A 171 24.54 3.17 2.65
CA SER A 171 25.54 2.74 1.67
C SER A 171 24.89 2.34 0.36
N GLU A 172 23.80 1.56 0.39
CA GLU A 172 23.05 1.15 -0.80
C GLU A 172 22.47 2.34 -1.56
N TRP A 173 21.87 3.30 -0.83
CA TRP A 173 21.32 4.52 -1.40
C TRP A 173 22.40 5.44 -1.99
N ARG A 174 23.54 5.59 -1.32
CA ARG A 174 24.59 6.53 -1.73
C ARG A 174 25.46 6.01 -2.88
N GLU A 175 25.75 4.72 -2.88
CA GLU A 175 26.72 4.10 -3.80
C GLU A 175 26.06 3.33 -4.95
N GLY A 176 24.75 3.12 -4.87
CA GLY A 176 23.95 2.43 -5.88
C GLY A 176 23.42 3.33 -7.00
N PRO A 177 22.60 2.76 -7.91
CA PRO A 177 21.83 3.53 -8.89
C PRO A 177 20.81 4.45 -8.17
N PRO A 178 20.15 5.38 -8.90
CA PRO A 178 19.11 6.23 -8.33
C PRO A 178 18.04 5.42 -7.58
N LEU A 179 18.02 5.56 -6.26
CA LEU A 179 17.17 4.77 -5.37
C LEU A 179 16.28 5.67 -4.51
N ARG A 180 14.97 5.47 -4.59
CA ARG A 180 14.03 6.03 -3.60
C ARG A 180 13.91 5.04 -2.45
N LEU A 181 14.20 5.50 -1.24
CA LEU A 181 13.97 4.69 -0.04
C LEU A 181 12.70 5.19 0.65
N LEU A 182 11.76 4.28 0.84
CA LEU A 182 10.55 4.53 1.60
C LEU A 182 10.53 3.68 2.84
N THR A 183 10.29 4.35 3.96
CA THR A 183 10.01 3.67 5.22
C THR A 183 8.68 4.11 5.74
N CYS A 184 7.90 3.15 6.20
CA CYS A 184 6.75 3.42 7.04
C CYS A 184 7.07 2.96 8.46
N VAL A 185 6.86 3.84 9.43
CA VAL A 185 6.97 3.48 10.84
C VAL A 185 5.66 2.79 11.25
N GLU A 186 5.53 1.55 10.75
CA GLU A 186 4.62 0.48 11.15
C GLU A 186 4.65 0.09 12.64
N ALA A 187 5.87 0.11 13.18
CA ALA A 187 6.25 -0.91 14.12
C ALA A 187 6.47 -0.32 15.52
N LEU A 188 5.39 -0.37 16.30
CA LEU A 188 5.37 -0.72 17.72
C LEU A 188 6.13 0.14 18.73
N ASP A 189 6.95 1.13 18.30
CA ASP A 189 7.70 1.99 19.21
C ASP A 189 7.46 3.51 19.04
N ASP A 190 7.07 4.08 17.88
CA ASP A 190 7.17 5.56 17.72
C ASP A 190 6.02 6.31 17.04
N CYS A 191 4.83 6.25 17.65
CA CYS A 191 4.02 7.47 17.78
C CYS A 191 4.50 8.36 18.96
N TYR A 192 5.68 8.07 19.55
CA TYR A 192 6.27 8.79 20.69
C TYR A 192 7.44 9.71 20.32
N ASP A 193 8.16 9.48 19.22
CA ASP A 193 9.33 10.30 18.83
C ASP A 193 9.06 11.46 17.85
N PHE A 194 7.82 11.65 17.37
CA PHE A 194 7.54 12.73 16.40
C PHE A 194 7.63 14.13 17.02
N GLU A 195 7.51 14.24 18.35
CA GLU A 195 7.53 15.52 19.08
C GLU A 195 8.61 15.61 20.17
N GLU A 196 9.38 14.54 20.43
CA GLU A 196 10.49 14.59 21.39
C GLU A 196 11.83 14.93 20.73
N ALA A 197 12.55 15.88 21.33
CA ALA A 197 13.91 16.22 20.92
C ALA A 197 14.83 14.99 21.14
N GLY A 198 15.26 14.35 20.05
CA GLY A 198 16.11 13.17 20.08
C GLY A 198 15.54 11.93 19.39
N GLY A 199 14.33 12.01 18.83
CA GLY A 199 13.75 10.89 18.10
C GLY A 199 14.53 10.51 16.83
N LEU A 200 14.42 9.25 16.39
CA LEU A 200 15.20 8.73 15.25
C LEU A 200 14.95 9.49 13.93
N PHE A 201 13.79 10.14 13.83
CA PHE A 201 13.42 11.04 12.75
C PHE A 201 13.31 12.51 13.19
N ALA A 202 13.92 12.91 14.30
CA ALA A 202 14.14 14.32 14.60
C ALA A 202 15.07 14.95 13.54
N GLU A 203 15.05 16.28 13.41
CA GLU A 203 16.01 17.01 12.58
C GLU A 203 17.44 16.54 12.95
N ASP A 204 18.16 15.96 11.99
CA ASP A 204 19.57 15.54 12.06
C ASP A 204 19.95 14.16 12.63
N ALA A 205 19.03 13.33 13.15
CA ALA A 205 19.44 12.05 13.80
C ALA A 205 20.05 10.99 12.86
N LEU A 206 19.59 10.92 11.61
CA LEU A 206 20.07 9.96 10.59
C LEU A 206 20.95 10.61 9.50
N HIS A 207 21.04 11.94 9.44
CA HIS A 207 21.72 12.71 8.38
C HIS A 207 21.28 12.39 6.94
N TRP A 208 20.03 11.92 6.75
CA TRP A 208 19.48 11.62 5.42
C TRP A 208 18.58 12.76 4.92
N PRO A 209 18.52 13.01 3.60
CA PRO A 209 17.59 13.97 3.02
C PRO A 209 16.17 13.37 3.02
N ILE A 210 15.41 13.57 4.09
CA ILE A 210 14.07 12.97 4.25
C ILE A 210 13.00 13.99 3.87
N SER A 211 12.15 13.64 2.89
CA SER A 211 10.88 14.32 2.64
C SER A 211 9.84 13.89 3.66
N ARG A 212 9.11 14.89 4.18
CA ARG A 212 8.09 14.73 5.23
C ARG A 212 6.69 15.05 4.75
N LEU A 213 6.49 15.17 3.43
CA LEU A 213 5.20 15.48 2.81
C LEU A 213 4.06 14.55 3.30
N HIS A 214 4.39 13.29 3.61
CA HIS A 214 3.44 12.27 4.07
C HIS A 214 3.68 11.83 5.52
N ALA A 215 4.42 12.59 6.32
CA ALA A 215 4.77 12.24 7.70
C ALA A 215 3.54 12.10 8.61
N ALA A 216 2.45 12.83 8.33
CA ALA A 216 1.17 12.68 9.01
C ALA A 216 0.55 11.26 8.90
N HIS A 217 1.01 10.48 7.92
CA HIS A 217 0.62 9.09 7.70
C HIS A 217 1.75 8.11 8.05
N GLY A 218 2.81 8.59 8.71
CA GLY A 218 3.99 7.81 9.06
C GLY A 218 4.78 7.31 7.86
N VAL A 219 4.65 7.97 6.69
CA VAL A 219 5.40 7.63 5.47
C VAL A 219 6.50 8.66 5.25
N TYR A 220 7.73 8.17 5.15
CA TYR A 220 8.93 8.98 4.94
C TYR A 220 9.63 8.54 3.68
N VAL A 221 10.12 9.51 2.91
CA VAL A 221 10.80 9.24 1.63
C VAL A 221 12.18 9.87 1.65
N VAL A 222 13.20 9.09 1.32
CA VAL A 222 14.52 9.59 0.94
C VAL A 222 14.54 9.65 -0.59
N PRO A 223 14.65 10.85 -1.20
CA PRO A 223 14.78 10.99 -2.64
C PRO A 223 16.07 10.31 -3.15
N PRO A 224 16.18 10.06 -4.46
CA PRO A 224 17.42 9.55 -5.05
C PRO A 224 18.64 10.40 -4.66
N HIS A 225 19.79 9.75 -4.47
CA HIS A 225 21.03 10.45 -4.17
C HIS A 225 21.33 11.52 -5.24
N GLY A 226 21.59 12.75 -4.78
CA GLY A 226 21.79 13.92 -5.63
C GLY A 226 20.52 14.74 -5.93
N VAL A 227 19.34 14.25 -5.53
CA VAL A 227 18.08 15.01 -5.56
C VAL A 227 17.82 15.62 -4.19
N SER A 228 17.62 16.93 -4.12
CA SER A 228 17.29 17.59 -2.86
C SER A 228 15.84 17.32 -2.44
N VAL A 229 15.54 17.47 -1.15
CA VAL A 229 14.16 17.33 -0.64
C VAL A 229 13.22 18.33 -1.31
N ALA A 230 13.66 19.57 -1.54
CA ALA A 230 12.87 20.60 -2.21
C ALA A 230 12.55 20.20 -3.67
N GLU A 231 13.55 19.77 -4.45
CA GLU A 231 13.33 19.29 -5.82
C GLU A 231 12.43 18.06 -5.86
N TRP A 232 12.56 17.16 -4.87
CA TRP A 232 11.64 16.03 -4.73
C TRP A 232 10.22 16.53 -4.49
N GLU A 233 9.99 17.37 -3.49
CA GLU A 233 8.65 17.85 -3.10
C GLU A 233 7.97 18.69 -4.19
N GLU A 234 8.74 19.45 -4.98
CA GLU A 234 8.26 20.23 -6.13
C GLU A 234 8.05 19.40 -7.41
N GLY A 235 8.74 18.25 -7.51
CA GLY A 235 8.76 17.40 -8.71
C GLY A 235 7.39 16.78 -9.08
N ALA A 236 7.25 16.43 -10.35
CA ALA A 236 6.00 15.90 -10.92
C ALA A 236 5.46 14.68 -10.14
N ARG A 237 4.13 14.68 -9.97
CA ARG A 237 3.34 13.62 -9.30
C ARG A 237 3.47 12.29 -10.06
N ALA A 238 3.25 11.18 -9.33
CA ALA A 238 3.26 9.81 -9.83
C ALA A 238 2.54 9.65 -11.18
N SER A 239 2.96 8.68 -12.02
CA SER A 239 2.18 8.31 -13.21
C SER A 239 0.74 7.98 -12.83
N GLU A 240 -0.22 8.33 -13.70
CA GLU A 240 -1.59 7.86 -13.52
C GLU A 240 -1.59 6.32 -13.41
N PRO A 241 -2.32 5.77 -12.42
CA PRO A 241 -2.52 4.33 -12.30
C PRO A 241 -2.94 3.73 -13.64
N ARG A 242 -2.42 2.57 -14.03
CA ARG A 242 -3.06 1.81 -15.11
C ARG A 242 -4.50 1.55 -14.69
N SER A 243 -5.47 1.82 -15.56
CA SER A 243 -6.86 1.45 -15.31
C SER A 243 -6.98 -0.08 -15.32
N VAL A 244 -6.90 -0.70 -14.14
CA VAL A 244 -6.81 -2.17 -14.01
C VAL A 244 -8.16 -2.87 -14.22
N LEU A 245 -9.28 -2.15 -14.24
CA LEU A 245 -10.57 -2.81 -14.39
C LEU A 245 -10.96 -2.92 -15.86
N SER A 246 -10.69 -4.10 -16.45
CA SER A 246 -11.56 -4.57 -17.54
C SER A 246 -13.00 -4.63 -17.00
N ARG A 247 -14.00 -4.32 -17.84
CA ARG A 247 -15.42 -4.38 -17.42
C ARG A 247 -15.79 -5.71 -16.76
N TYR A 248 -15.11 -6.79 -17.12
CA TYR A 248 -15.30 -8.13 -16.56
C TYR A 248 -14.76 -8.27 -15.12
N ALA A 249 -13.64 -7.63 -14.79
CA ALA A 249 -13.06 -7.63 -13.44
C ALA A 249 -13.81 -6.70 -12.47
N ALA A 250 -14.46 -5.66 -12.99
CA ALA A 250 -15.32 -4.78 -12.21
C ALA A 250 -16.61 -5.47 -11.73
N ASP A 251 -17.17 -6.37 -12.54
CA ASP A 251 -18.42 -7.09 -12.22
C ASP A 251 -18.23 -8.20 -11.17
N GLU A 252 -17.03 -8.80 -11.06
CA GLU A 252 -16.72 -9.82 -10.03
C GLU A 252 -16.21 -9.22 -8.71
N SER A 253 -15.79 -7.96 -8.72
CA SER A 253 -15.33 -7.25 -7.54
C SER A 253 -16.52 -6.83 -6.67
N LYS A 254 -16.67 -7.40 -5.46
CA LYS A 254 -17.59 -6.83 -4.47
C LYS A 254 -17.25 -5.34 -4.30
N ALA A 255 -18.28 -4.49 -4.32
CA ALA A 255 -18.24 -3.02 -4.36
C ALA A 255 -17.39 -2.29 -3.27
N VAL A 256 -16.68 -3.04 -2.43
CA VAL A 256 -15.70 -2.57 -1.45
C VAL A 256 -14.34 -2.31 -2.11
N ALA A 257 -13.93 -3.07 -3.13
CA ALA A 257 -12.61 -2.93 -3.77
C ALA A 257 -12.50 -1.66 -4.65
N LEU A 258 -13.60 -1.24 -5.27
CA LEU A 258 -13.64 -0.06 -6.15
C LEU A 258 -13.44 1.26 -5.41
N LYS A 259 -13.91 1.38 -4.16
CA LYS A 259 -13.71 2.59 -3.33
C LYS A 259 -12.28 2.74 -2.79
N GLN A 260 -11.46 1.68 -2.90
CA GLN A 260 -10.13 1.60 -2.30
C GLN A 260 -8.99 1.90 -3.29
N LEU A 261 -9.32 2.08 -4.57
CA LEU A 261 -8.37 2.38 -5.65
C LEU A 261 -8.51 3.80 -6.21
N LEU A 262 -9.55 4.53 -5.78
CA LEU A 262 -9.90 5.83 -6.29
C LEU A 262 -9.50 6.91 -5.29
N THR A 263 -8.93 8.00 -5.79
CA THR A 263 -8.69 9.21 -5.01
C THR A 263 -10.01 9.81 -4.52
N SER A 264 -9.97 10.65 -3.48
CA SER A 264 -11.17 11.30 -2.95
C SER A 264 -11.90 12.16 -4.00
N GLU A 265 -11.18 12.69 -4.98
CA GLU A 265 -11.74 13.46 -6.09
C GLU A 265 -12.48 12.55 -7.09
N GLU A 266 -11.90 11.41 -7.47
CA GLU A 266 -12.54 10.43 -8.36
C GLU A 266 -13.78 9.80 -7.73
N VAL A 267 -13.74 9.53 -6.42
CA VAL A 267 -14.92 9.06 -5.67
C VAL A 267 -16.03 10.12 -5.71
N ALA A 268 -15.70 11.39 -5.54
CA ALA A 268 -16.67 12.48 -5.63
C ALA A 268 -17.28 12.58 -7.03
N SER A 269 -16.46 12.52 -8.09
CA SER A 269 -16.95 12.55 -9.47
C SER A 269 -17.84 11.36 -9.83
N ILE A 270 -17.54 10.16 -9.32
CA ILE A 270 -18.38 8.98 -9.54
C ILE A 270 -19.71 9.09 -8.78
N ILE A 271 -19.70 9.64 -7.56
CA ILE A 271 -20.94 9.92 -6.82
C ILE A 271 -21.79 10.93 -7.58
N GLU A 272 -21.19 12.02 -8.07
CA GLU A 272 -21.88 13.07 -8.84
C GLU A 272 -22.48 12.50 -10.14
N LEU A 273 -21.72 11.70 -10.89
CA LEU A 273 -22.22 10.97 -12.06
C LEU A 273 -23.38 10.01 -11.71
N GLY A 274 -23.27 9.30 -10.59
CA GLY A 274 -24.32 8.42 -10.09
C GLY A 274 -25.60 9.18 -9.74
N GLU A 275 -25.47 10.34 -9.09
CA GLU A 275 -26.58 11.23 -8.76
C GLU A 275 -27.23 11.82 -10.02
N GLU A 276 -26.44 12.23 -11.02
CA GLU A 276 -26.95 12.69 -12.31
C GLU A 276 -27.69 11.59 -13.08
N MET A 277 -27.13 10.38 -13.13
CA MET A 277 -27.77 9.23 -13.78
C MET A 277 -29.07 8.82 -13.08
N MET A 278 -29.09 8.85 -11.75
CA MET A 278 -30.29 8.62 -10.95
C MET A 278 -31.31 9.73 -11.15
N ALA A 279 -30.90 11.00 -11.22
CA ALA A 279 -31.79 12.11 -11.51
C ALA A 279 -32.44 11.94 -12.89
N VAL A 280 -31.68 11.54 -13.92
CA VAL A 280 -32.21 11.26 -15.26
C VAL A 280 -33.17 10.05 -15.26
N GLN A 281 -32.87 8.99 -14.50
CA GLN A 281 -33.76 7.83 -14.38
C GLN A 281 -35.04 8.14 -13.61
N VAL A 282 -34.95 8.89 -12.51
CA VAL A 282 -36.10 9.35 -11.73
C VAL A 282 -36.98 10.25 -12.57
N ASP A 283 -36.38 11.18 -13.33
CA ASP A 283 -37.14 12.08 -14.20
C ASP A 283 -37.81 11.31 -15.36
N ARG A 284 -37.17 10.27 -15.88
CA ARG A 284 -37.78 9.33 -16.82
C ARG A 284 -38.93 8.53 -16.20
N TRP A 285 -38.75 8.00 -14.98
CA TRP A 285 -39.80 7.24 -14.28
C TRP A 285 -40.99 8.11 -13.87
N VAL A 286 -40.75 9.37 -13.51
CA VAL A 286 -41.80 10.36 -13.23
C VAL A 286 -42.57 10.68 -14.51
N ARG A 287 -41.90 10.87 -15.66
CA ARG A 287 -42.56 11.08 -16.95
C ARG A 287 -43.37 9.86 -17.40
N ASP A 288 -42.78 8.66 -17.31
CA ASP A 288 -43.43 7.41 -17.70
C ASP A 288 -44.61 7.08 -16.77
N GLY A 289 -44.48 7.35 -15.47
CA GLY A 289 -45.53 7.22 -14.46
C GLY A 289 -46.66 8.24 -14.63
N ALA A 290 -46.34 9.49 -14.99
CA ALA A 290 -47.33 10.52 -15.31
C ALA A 290 -48.12 10.16 -16.57
N HIS A 291 -47.46 9.64 -17.61
CA HIS A 291 -48.13 9.14 -18.82
C HIS A 291 -49.04 7.94 -18.55
N ALA A 292 -48.64 7.02 -17.66
CA ALA A 292 -49.48 5.89 -17.23
C ALA A 292 -50.70 6.35 -16.39
N ALA A 293 -50.54 7.37 -15.55
CA ALA A 293 -51.62 7.95 -14.76
C ALA A 293 -52.65 8.71 -15.62
N ASP A 294 -52.20 9.41 -16.67
CA ASP A 294 -53.10 10.09 -17.61
C ASP A 294 -53.88 9.09 -18.49
N ASN A 295 -53.22 8.03 -18.97
CA ASN A 295 -53.91 6.98 -19.75
C ASN A 295 -54.94 6.21 -18.91
N SER A 296 -54.65 5.96 -17.62
CA SER A 296 -55.60 5.30 -16.71
C SER A 296 -56.79 6.21 -16.36
N ARG A 297 -56.58 7.52 -16.18
CA ARG A 297 -57.67 8.50 -16.04
C ARG A 297 -58.54 8.61 -17.30
N ALA A 298 -57.93 8.66 -18.49
CA ALA A 298 -58.67 8.70 -19.76
C ALA A 298 -59.53 7.44 -19.98
N ASN A 299 -59.02 6.26 -19.61
CA ASN A 299 -59.78 5.00 -19.67
C ASN A 299 -60.90 4.92 -18.63
N ALA A 300 -60.69 5.43 -17.41
CA ALA A 300 -61.71 5.48 -16.37
C ALA A 300 -62.88 6.43 -16.71
N VAL A 301 -62.61 7.52 -17.44
CA VAL A 301 -63.64 8.43 -17.96
C VAL A 301 -64.44 7.77 -19.09
N ARG A 302 -63.79 7.01 -19.98
CA ARG A 302 -64.48 6.26 -21.05
C ARG A 302 -65.39 5.15 -20.53
N THR A 303 -64.98 4.41 -19.49
CA THR A 303 -65.81 3.34 -18.91
C THR A 303 -67.01 3.87 -18.11
N ARG A 304 -66.91 5.06 -17.50
CA ARG A 304 -68.06 5.72 -16.86
C ARG A 304 -69.05 6.35 -17.84
N ALA A 305 -68.61 6.76 -19.02
CA ALA A 305 -69.52 7.26 -20.06
C ALA A 305 -70.30 6.13 -20.76
N GLY A 306 -69.74 4.92 -20.85
CA GLY A 306 -70.41 3.76 -21.47
C GLY A 306 -71.42 3.02 -20.59
N SER A 307 -71.54 3.36 -19.29
CA SER A 307 -72.45 2.69 -18.35
C SER A 307 -73.72 3.48 -18.02
N ARG A 308 -74.04 4.54 -18.79
CA ARG A 308 -75.28 5.33 -18.65
C ARG A 308 -76.25 5.19 -19.82
N ASP A 309 -75.95 4.36 -20.81
CA ASP A 309 -76.84 4.04 -21.95
C ASP A 309 -77.08 2.52 -22.12
N ARG A 310 -77.41 1.85 -21.02
CA ARG A 310 -78.08 0.52 -21.04
C ARG A 310 -79.11 0.41 -19.95
#